data_AF-A0A1Q2MDG7-F1
#
_entry.id   AF-A0A1Q2MDG7-F1
#
_cell.length_a   1.000
_cell.length_b   1.000
_cell.length_c   1.000
_cell.angle_alpha   90.00
_cell.angle_beta   90.00
_cell.angle_gamma   90.00
#
_symmetry.space_group_name_H-M   'P 1'
#
loop_
_entity.id
_entity.type
_entity.pdbx_description
1 polymer ?
#
loop_
_entity_poly.entity_id
_entity_poly.type
_entity_poly.pdbx_seq_one_letter_code
_entity_poly.pdbx_strand_id
1 'polypeptide(L)'
;MRLPCANGGAIEVRLDNPDGPILGLCEIPNTGGWQDWQTFKIDINPINPSHGISLTFVGPEINDLPKAVEQLAVIDCCLENTENPAYRARLEKLRCRIQATHDHIVLEQTFPYAKWNDLPSAFESWARNFTHRVDDISSLGNVQSSQNRFVQLRYLGMENSLRQKQQVKAPAYVTAKGTKSGALIQWRNRQDNVIAFNVYRDGEKVNEVPLGADTRSYTDRADGVFEYTVTAIGDAAAESPHSVASKCLAGDADDEAPLVVVISEPVSVRAGQSVEITARILDGRS
;
A
#
# COMPACT_ATOMS: atom_id res chain seq x y z
N MET A 1 10.16 1.43 -37.52
CA MET A 1 10.72 1.73 -36.18
C MET A 1 11.86 0.74 -35.88
N ARG A 2 12.94 1.13 -35.19
CA ARG A 2 14.03 0.22 -34.81
C ARG A 2 14.16 0.18 -33.29
N LEU A 3 13.96 -0.99 -32.68
CA LEU A 3 13.80 -1.13 -31.22
C LEU A 3 14.40 -2.45 -30.72
N PRO A 4 14.81 -2.51 -29.43
CA PRO A 4 15.07 -3.74 -28.70
C PRO A 4 13.87 -4.09 -27.80
N CYS A 5 13.61 -5.38 -27.60
CA CYS A 5 12.51 -5.82 -26.74
C CYS A 5 12.85 -7.16 -26.07
N ALA A 6 12.93 -7.19 -24.75
CA ALA A 6 13.27 -8.42 -24.02
C ALA A 6 12.06 -9.33 -23.74
N ASN A 7 10.85 -8.76 -23.62
CA ASN A 7 9.65 -9.48 -23.18
C ASN A 7 8.54 -9.52 -24.24
N GLY A 8 8.77 -8.96 -25.43
CA GLY A 8 7.73 -8.69 -26.42
C GLY A 8 6.89 -7.46 -26.08
N GLY A 9 5.89 -7.14 -26.90
CA GLY A 9 4.96 -6.03 -26.72
C GLY A 9 4.32 -5.60 -28.03
N ALA A 10 3.64 -4.46 -28.04
CA ALA A 10 3.10 -3.85 -29.23
C ALA A 10 3.22 -2.32 -29.20
N ILE A 11 3.12 -1.70 -30.37
CA ILE A 11 3.10 -0.25 -30.52
C ILE A 11 1.84 0.13 -31.27
N GLU A 12 0.97 0.85 -30.59
CA GLU A 12 -0.21 1.47 -31.18
C GLU A 12 0.20 2.82 -31.77
N VAL A 13 -0.03 2.98 -33.07
CA VAL A 13 0.01 4.29 -33.73
C VAL A 13 -1.38 4.89 -33.62
N ARG A 14 -1.51 6.02 -32.93
CA ARG A 14 -2.80 6.68 -32.64
C ARG A 14 -2.88 8.06 -33.25
N LEU A 15 -4.10 8.48 -33.60
CA LEU A 15 -4.38 9.77 -34.22
C LEU A 15 -4.39 10.91 -33.19
N ASP A 16 -3.62 11.96 -33.46
CA ASP A 16 -3.52 13.25 -32.76
C ASP A 16 -3.07 13.22 -31.28
N ASN A 17 -3.48 12.23 -30.47
CA ASN A 17 -3.15 12.13 -29.04
C ASN A 17 -3.09 10.66 -28.55
N PRO A 18 -2.54 10.38 -27.35
CA PRO A 18 -2.39 9.02 -26.81
C PRO A 18 -3.70 8.24 -26.60
N ASP A 19 -4.83 8.94 -26.45
CA ASP A 19 -6.15 8.31 -26.27
C ASP A 19 -6.97 8.31 -27.58
N GLY A 20 -6.39 8.79 -28.69
CA GLY A 20 -7.04 8.89 -29.98
C GLY A 20 -7.23 7.54 -30.68
N PRO A 21 -7.99 7.50 -31.79
CA PRO A 21 -8.22 6.28 -32.58
C PRO A 21 -6.91 5.60 -33.01
N ILE A 22 -6.88 4.26 -32.95
CA ILE A 22 -5.75 3.47 -33.42
C ILE A 22 -5.74 3.43 -34.95
N LEU A 23 -4.64 3.85 -35.53
CA LEU A 23 -4.34 3.89 -36.97
C LEU A 23 -3.57 2.66 -37.45
N GLY A 24 -2.84 2.01 -36.54
CA GLY A 24 -2.12 0.77 -36.78
C GLY A 24 -1.57 0.17 -35.47
N LEU A 25 -1.44 -1.16 -35.42
CA LEU A 25 -0.86 -1.91 -34.32
C LEU A 25 0.37 -2.71 -34.79
N CYS A 26 1.54 -2.42 -34.24
CA CYS A 26 2.80 -3.08 -34.58
C CYS A 26 3.21 -4.02 -33.45
N GLU A 27 3.05 -5.33 -33.64
CA GLU A 27 3.55 -6.33 -32.69
C GLU A 27 5.09 -6.39 -32.73
N ILE A 28 5.69 -6.32 -31.54
CA ILE A 28 7.14 -6.36 -31.34
C ILE A 28 7.44 -7.65 -30.57
N PRO A 29 7.91 -8.72 -31.23
CA PRO A 29 8.35 -9.92 -30.53
C PRO A 29 9.63 -9.65 -29.71
N ASN A 30 10.00 -10.61 -28.85
CA ASN A 30 11.30 -10.59 -28.20
C ASN A 30 12.41 -10.55 -29.27
N THR A 31 13.26 -9.53 -29.22
CA THR A 31 14.32 -9.29 -30.22
C THR A 31 15.63 -10.02 -29.91
N GLY A 32 15.72 -10.72 -28.78
CA GLY A 32 16.91 -11.44 -28.32
C GLY A 32 17.57 -10.82 -27.08
N GLY A 33 17.24 -9.56 -26.76
CA GLY A 33 17.76 -8.84 -25.61
C GLY A 33 17.83 -7.32 -25.83
N TRP A 34 18.25 -6.59 -24.79
CA TRP A 34 18.33 -5.12 -24.82
C TRP A 34 19.37 -4.56 -25.80
N GLN A 35 20.30 -5.40 -26.28
CA GLN A 35 21.34 -5.02 -27.24
C GLN A 35 21.04 -5.53 -28.66
N ASP A 36 19.93 -6.24 -28.87
CA ASP A 36 19.54 -6.79 -30.17
C ASP A 36 18.40 -5.98 -30.77
N TRP A 37 18.72 -5.22 -31.82
CA TRP A 37 17.82 -4.23 -32.41
C TRP A 37 17.26 -4.73 -33.74
N GLN A 38 15.93 -4.76 -33.87
CA GLN A 38 15.25 -5.13 -35.10
C GLN A 38 14.41 -3.98 -35.66
N THR A 39 14.18 -3.99 -36.98
CA THR A 39 13.35 -2.96 -37.65
C THR A 39 11.99 -3.52 -38.00
N PHE A 40 10.95 -2.89 -37.47
CA PHE A 40 9.56 -3.23 -37.72
C PHE A 40 8.91 -2.16 -38.60
N LYS A 41 8.10 -2.60 -39.56
CA LYS A 41 7.32 -1.74 -40.45
C LYS A 41 5.85 -2.02 -40.21
N ILE A 42 5.06 -0.95 -40.24
CA ILE A 42 3.61 -1.04 -40.16
C ILE A 42 3.01 -0.13 -41.22
N ASP A 43 2.01 -0.65 -41.91
CA ASP A 43 1.19 0.11 -42.82
C ASP A 43 0.06 0.76 -42.02
N ILE A 44 -0.06 2.08 -42.14
CA ILE A 44 -1.18 2.84 -41.58
C ILE A 44 -2.12 3.25 -42.71
N ASN A 45 -3.41 3.28 -42.42
CA ASN A 45 -4.37 3.81 -43.39
C ASN A 45 -4.06 5.30 -43.66
N PRO A 46 -4.06 5.74 -44.93
CA PRO A 46 -3.78 7.13 -45.27
C PRO A 46 -4.87 8.05 -44.69
N ILE A 47 -4.42 9.13 -44.06
CA ILE A 47 -5.26 10.05 -43.30
C ILE A 47 -5.14 11.42 -43.96
N ASN A 48 -6.28 12.00 -44.32
CA ASN A 48 -6.37 13.34 -44.88
C ASN A 48 -7.40 14.13 -44.06
N PRO A 49 -7.14 15.41 -43.71
CA PRO A 49 -5.93 16.21 -43.96
C PRO A 49 -4.72 15.77 -43.10
N SER A 50 -3.63 16.55 -43.05
CA SER A 50 -2.47 16.23 -42.20
C SER A 50 -2.85 16.21 -40.71
N HIS A 51 -2.45 15.15 -40.00
CA HIS A 51 -2.70 14.96 -38.57
C HIS A 51 -1.40 14.68 -37.80
N GLY A 52 -1.45 14.88 -36.48
CA GLY A 52 -0.41 14.37 -35.59
C GLY A 52 -0.57 12.85 -35.40
N ILE A 53 0.53 12.17 -35.09
CA ILE A 53 0.47 10.79 -34.60
C ILE A 53 1.08 10.70 -33.20
N SER A 54 0.50 9.85 -32.37
CA SER A 54 1.00 9.48 -31.06
C SER A 54 1.40 8.00 -31.07
N LEU A 55 2.52 7.65 -30.45
CA LEU A 55 2.97 6.26 -30.35
C LEU A 55 2.77 5.79 -28.90
N THR A 56 1.92 4.79 -28.71
CA THR A 56 1.66 4.20 -27.39
C THR A 56 2.30 2.82 -27.34
N PHE A 57 3.21 2.63 -26.39
CA PHE A 57 3.92 1.37 -26.19
C PHE A 57 3.13 0.51 -25.20
N VAL A 58 2.72 -0.67 -25.66
CA VAL A 58 1.93 -1.63 -24.90
C VAL A 58 2.85 -2.80 -24.56
N GLY A 59 3.10 -3.00 -23.27
CA GLY A 59 3.82 -4.19 -22.81
C GLY A 59 2.97 -5.45 -22.98
N PRO A 60 3.56 -6.65 -22.96
CA PRO A 60 2.81 -7.88 -22.83
C PRO A 60 2.08 -7.84 -21.49
N GLU A 61 0.90 -8.46 -21.42
CA GLU A 61 0.20 -8.60 -20.15
C GLU A 61 0.98 -9.59 -19.26
N ILE A 62 1.79 -9.06 -18.35
CA ILE A 62 2.50 -9.85 -17.35
C ILE A 62 1.61 -9.96 -16.13
N ASN A 63 0.88 -11.08 -16.00
CA ASN A 63 0.16 -11.39 -14.78
C ASN A 63 1.06 -12.18 -13.82
N ASP A 64 1.88 -11.47 -13.05
CA ASP A 64 2.74 -12.08 -12.03
C ASP A 64 1.99 -12.47 -10.74
N LEU A 65 0.68 -12.21 -10.65
CA LEU A 65 -0.10 -12.50 -9.45
C LEU A 65 -0.09 -13.99 -9.07
N PRO A 66 -0.37 -14.96 -9.98
CA PRO A 66 -0.34 -16.38 -9.63
C PRO A 66 1.03 -16.83 -9.14
N LYS A 67 2.10 -16.35 -9.78
CA LYS A 67 3.47 -16.63 -9.39
C LYS A 67 3.78 -16.11 -7.99
N ALA A 68 3.35 -14.90 -7.65
CA ALA A 68 3.54 -14.34 -6.31
C ALA A 68 2.79 -15.18 -5.25
N VAL A 69 1.57 -15.62 -5.55
CA VAL A 69 0.78 -16.52 -4.67
C VAL A 69 1.50 -17.84 -4.44
N GLU A 70 1.98 -18.50 -5.49
CA GLU A 70 2.74 -19.76 -5.39
C GLU A 70 4.03 -19.58 -4.57
N GLN A 71 4.77 -18.51 -4.81
CA GLN A 71 6.00 -18.21 -4.06
C GLN A 71 5.73 -17.96 -2.58
N LEU A 72 4.67 -17.22 -2.25
CA LEU A 72 4.27 -16.99 -0.86
C LEU A 72 3.93 -18.30 -0.16
N ALA A 73 3.15 -19.18 -0.81
CA ALA A 73 2.81 -20.48 -0.24
C ALA A 73 4.05 -21.35 0.07
N VAL A 74 5.05 -21.34 -0.82
CA VAL A 74 6.31 -22.05 -0.59
C VAL A 74 7.11 -21.43 0.57
N ILE A 75 7.18 -20.11 0.65
CA ILE A 75 7.90 -19.41 1.71
C ILE A 75 7.23 -19.65 3.07
N ASP A 76 5.90 -19.62 3.12
CA ASP A 76 5.11 -19.85 4.33
C ASP A 76 5.34 -21.27 4.86
N CYS A 77 5.31 -22.27 3.99
CA CYS A 77 5.69 -23.63 4.33
C CYS A 77 7.13 -23.72 4.88
N CYS A 78 8.11 -23.03 4.26
CA CYS A 78 9.48 -23.00 4.76
C CYS A 78 9.62 -22.32 6.14
N LEU A 79 8.82 -21.29 6.42
CA LEU A 79 8.80 -20.58 7.70
C LEU A 79 8.26 -21.47 8.83
N GLU A 80 7.17 -22.19 8.56
CA GLU A 80 6.57 -23.14 9.51
C GLU A 80 7.53 -24.26 9.89
N ASN A 81 8.37 -24.71 8.95
CA ASN A 81 9.31 -25.82 9.14
C ASN A 81 10.72 -25.40 9.57
N THR A 82 10.99 -24.10 9.72
CA THR A 82 12.31 -23.60 10.09
C THR A 82 12.45 -23.41 11.60
N GLU A 83 13.35 -24.17 12.21
CA GLU A 83 13.77 -24.00 13.61
C GLU A 83 14.93 -23.00 13.77
N ASN A 84 15.72 -22.75 12.71
CA ASN A 84 16.87 -21.86 12.77
C ASN A 84 16.45 -20.38 12.72
N PRO A 85 16.74 -19.56 13.76
CA PRO A 85 16.32 -18.16 13.81
C PRO A 85 16.90 -17.30 12.66
N ALA A 86 18.12 -17.58 12.21
CA ALA A 86 18.76 -16.84 11.12
C ALA A 86 18.12 -17.17 9.76
N TYR A 87 17.65 -18.40 9.56
CA TYR A 87 16.91 -18.76 8.35
C TYR A 87 15.51 -18.16 8.36
N ARG A 88 14.84 -18.19 9.52
CA ARG A 88 13.53 -17.55 9.71
C ARG A 88 13.57 -16.06 9.35
N ALA A 89 14.52 -15.31 9.89
CA ALA A 89 14.69 -13.89 9.60
C ALA A 89 14.94 -13.60 8.09
N ARG A 90 15.67 -14.47 7.39
CA ARG A 90 15.90 -14.33 5.94
C ARG A 90 14.65 -14.65 5.12
N LEU A 91 13.91 -15.68 5.52
CA LEU A 91 12.64 -16.06 4.89
C LEU A 91 11.58 -14.97 5.09
N GLU A 92 11.48 -14.36 6.27
CA GLU A 92 10.58 -13.23 6.55
C GLU A 92 10.87 -12.03 5.63
N LYS A 93 12.14 -11.70 5.41
CA LYS A 93 12.54 -10.64 4.46
C LYS A 93 12.15 -10.99 3.03
N LEU A 94 12.34 -12.25 2.61
CA LEU A 94 11.92 -12.71 1.29
C LEU A 94 10.39 -12.65 1.16
N ARG A 95 9.65 -13.13 2.16
CA ARG A 95 8.20 -13.07 2.24
C ARG A 95 7.70 -11.63 2.07
N CYS A 96 8.25 -10.68 2.83
CA CYS A 96 7.89 -9.27 2.72
C CYS A 96 8.12 -8.71 1.31
N ARG A 97 9.17 -9.16 0.61
CA ARG A 97 9.43 -8.72 -0.79
C ARG A 97 8.35 -9.22 -1.73
N ILE A 98 8.04 -10.51 -1.67
CA ILE A 98 7.03 -11.11 -2.56
C ILE A 98 5.63 -10.58 -2.21
N GLN A 99 5.30 -10.43 -0.93
CA GLN A 99 4.02 -9.88 -0.48
C GLN A 99 3.85 -8.43 -0.92
N ALA A 100 4.88 -7.59 -0.84
CA ALA A 100 4.81 -6.21 -1.35
C ALA A 100 4.55 -6.18 -2.88
N THR A 101 5.12 -7.11 -3.66
CA THR A 101 4.82 -7.22 -5.10
C THR A 101 3.39 -7.69 -5.33
N HIS A 102 2.95 -8.75 -4.63
CA HIS A 102 1.57 -9.23 -4.67
C HIS A 102 0.58 -8.09 -4.39
N ASP A 103 0.77 -7.39 -3.28
CA ASP A 103 -0.13 -6.32 -2.85
C ASP A 103 -0.11 -5.17 -3.87
N HIS A 104 1.04 -4.85 -4.46
CA HIS A 104 1.11 -3.84 -5.52
C HIS A 104 0.25 -4.20 -6.74
N ILE A 105 0.33 -5.45 -7.21
CA ILE A 105 -0.47 -5.93 -8.35
C ILE A 105 -1.97 -5.88 -8.01
N VAL A 106 -2.35 -6.32 -6.81
CA VAL A 106 -3.74 -6.26 -6.33
C VAL A 106 -4.25 -4.82 -6.27
N LEU A 107 -3.44 -3.89 -5.75
CA LEU A 107 -3.81 -2.47 -5.71
C LEU A 107 -3.96 -1.90 -7.12
N GLU A 108 -3.08 -2.22 -8.06
CA GLU A 108 -3.18 -1.76 -9.44
C GLU A 108 -4.47 -2.26 -10.13
N GLN A 109 -4.84 -3.52 -9.91
CA GLN A 109 -6.05 -4.12 -10.48
C GLN A 109 -7.35 -3.59 -9.85
N THR A 110 -7.34 -3.29 -8.54
CA THR A 110 -8.55 -2.93 -7.78
C THR A 110 -8.80 -1.43 -7.69
N PHE A 111 -7.75 -0.60 -7.68
CA PHE A 111 -7.87 0.85 -7.50
C PHE A 111 -8.82 1.57 -8.46
N PRO A 112 -8.86 1.25 -9.77
CA PRO A 112 -9.78 1.92 -10.69
C PRO A 112 -11.27 1.74 -10.33
N TYR A 113 -11.59 0.70 -9.56
CA TYR A 113 -12.96 0.30 -9.24
C TYR A 113 -13.27 0.33 -7.75
N ALA A 114 -12.32 0.76 -6.92
CA ALA A 114 -12.43 0.75 -5.47
C ALA A 114 -13.58 1.64 -4.98
N LYS A 115 -14.38 1.11 -4.06
CA LYS A 115 -15.39 1.85 -3.30
C LYS A 115 -14.83 2.23 -1.95
N TRP A 116 -15.49 3.17 -1.27
CA TRP A 116 -15.07 3.64 0.04
C TRP A 116 -14.90 2.50 1.06
N ASN A 117 -15.83 1.55 1.09
CA ASN A 117 -15.80 0.41 2.02
C ASN A 117 -14.74 -0.64 1.67
N ASP A 118 -14.10 -0.54 0.50
CA ASP A 118 -13.03 -1.45 0.11
C ASP A 118 -11.67 -0.98 0.65
N LEU A 119 -11.58 0.23 1.23
CA LEU A 119 -10.36 0.80 1.79
C LEU A 119 -10.06 0.25 3.20
N PRO A 120 -8.79 -0.04 3.56
CA PRO A 120 -7.58 0.25 2.78
C PRO A 120 -7.18 -0.85 1.78
N SER A 121 -7.95 -1.94 1.67
CA SER A 121 -7.60 -3.12 0.85
C SER A 121 -6.17 -3.61 1.17
N ALA A 122 -5.38 -3.99 0.17
CA ALA A 122 -4.01 -4.46 0.34
C ALA A 122 -3.00 -3.34 0.71
N PHE A 123 -3.43 -2.08 0.83
CA PHE A 123 -2.53 -0.94 1.02
C PHE A 123 -1.78 -0.97 2.35
N GLU A 124 -2.47 -1.34 3.43
CA GLU A 124 -1.86 -1.47 4.75
C GLU A 124 -0.78 -2.55 4.76
N SER A 125 -1.09 -3.73 4.21
CA SER A 125 -0.13 -4.82 4.05
C SER A 125 1.06 -4.40 3.18
N TRP A 126 0.79 -3.77 2.04
CA TRP A 126 1.81 -3.26 1.14
C TRP A 126 2.79 -2.33 1.88
N ALA A 127 2.26 -1.31 2.55
CA ALA A 127 3.04 -0.34 3.33
C ALA A 127 3.90 -1.01 4.42
N ARG A 128 3.30 -1.90 5.20
CA ARG A 128 3.99 -2.62 6.29
C ARG A 128 5.16 -3.46 5.79
N ASN A 129 4.98 -4.14 4.65
CA ASN A 129 6.04 -4.95 4.04
C ASN A 129 7.24 -4.13 3.56
N PHE A 130 7.09 -2.82 3.30
CA PHE A 130 8.25 -1.94 3.06
C PHE A 130 9.02 -1.70 4.35
N THR A 131 8.34 -1.36 5.44
CA THR A 131 8.96 -1.10 6.74
C THR A 131 9.68 -2.32 7.29
N HIS A 132 9.09 -3.50 7.21
CA HIS A 132 9.67 -4.75 7.74
C HIS A 132 10.93 -5.23 6.98
N ARG A 133 11.25 -4.62 5.82
CA ARG A 133 12.46 -4.92 5.05
C ARG A 133 13.64 -4.00 5.38
N VAL A 134 13.43 -3.01 6.24
CA VAL A 134 14.45 -2.01 6.54
C VAL A 134 15.29 -2.49 7.73
N ASP A 135 16.53 -2.88 7.44
CA ASP A 135 17.51 -3.26 8.46
C ASP A 135 18.45 -2.13 8.86
N ASP A 136 18.54 -1.07 8.03
CA ASP A 136 19.46 0.03 8.19
C ASP A 136 18.82 1.38 7.85
N ILE A 137 19.34 2.46 8.43
CA ILE A 137 18.78 3.82 8.28
C ILE A 137 18.90 4.38 6.86
N SER A 138 19.91 3.95 6.10
CA SER A 138 20.13 4.45 4.73
C SER A 138 19.08 3.90 3.76
N SER A 139 18.66 2.66 3.96
CA SER A 139 17.54 2.04 3.24
C SER A 139 16.19 2.62 3.68
N LEU A 140 16.03 2.99 4.96
CA LEU A 140 14.77 3.53 5.49
C LEU A 140 14.31 4.77 4.73
N GLY A 141 15.20 5.74 4.52
CA GLY A 141 14.86 7.01 3.86
C GLY A 141 14.41 6.82 2.41
N ASN A 142 15.11 5.98 1.66
CA ASN A 142 14.76 5.68 0.27
C ASN A 142 13.42 4.95 0.18
N VAL A 143 13.23 3.94 1.03
CA VAL A 143 11.98 3.17 1.10
C VAL A 143 10.80 4.06 1.45
N GLN A 144 10.93 4.91 2.49
CA GLN A 144 9.88 5.86 2.88
C GLN A 144 9.58 6.87 1.78
N SER A 145 10.59 7.38 1.08
CA SER A 145 10.40 8.34 -0.02
C SER A 145 9.61 7.73 -1.18
N SER A 146 9.98 6.53 -1.63
CA SER A 146 9.28 5.81 -2.70
C SER A 146 7.85 5.45 -2.29
N GLN A 147 7.66 4.97 -1.06
CA GLN A 147 6.34 4.69 -0.49
C GLN A 147 5.48 5.96 -0.50
N ASN A 148 5.95 7.03 0.14
CA ASN A 148 5.24 8.30 0.24
C ASN A 148 4.85 8.85 -1.13
N ARG A 149 5.73 8.74 -2.12
CA ARG A 149 5.43 9.15 -3.50
C ARG A 149 4.26 8.36 -4.09
N PHE A 150 4.21 7.04 -3.91
CA PHE A 150 3.08 6.22 -4.37
C PHE A 150 1.79 6.58 -3.63
N VAL A 151 1.84 6.71 -2.30
CA VAL A 151 0.70 7.12 -1.46
C VAL A 151 0.11 8.44 -1.95
N GLN A 152 0.96 9.45 -2.16
CA GLN A 152 0.55 10.78 -2.59
C GLN A 152 -0.03 10.79 -4.00
N LEU A 153 0.62 10.12 -4.95
CA LEU A 153 0.22 10.17 -6.36
C LEU A 153 -0.99 9.32 -6.70
N ARG A 154 -1.27 8.25 -5.94
CA ARG A 154 -2.30 7.26 -6.30
C ARG A 154 -3.38 7.15 -5.22
N TYR A 155 -2.98 6.80 -3.99
CA TYR A 155 -3.93 6.45 -2.94
C TYR A 155 -4.71 7.67 -2.40
N LEU A 156 -4.02 8.75 -2.04
CA LEU A 156 -4.67 9.93 -1.45
C LEU A 156 -5.60 10.64 -2.43
N GLY A 157 -5.25 10.70 -3.71
CA GLY A 157 -6.13 11.27 -4.73
C GLY A 157 -7.45 10.51 -4.84
N MET A 158 -7.35 9.17 -4.91
CA MET A 158 -8.50 8.28 -4.95
C MET A 158 -9.35 8.38 -3.67
N GLU A 159 -8.75 8.23 -2.49
CA GLU A 159 -9.44 8.33 -1.20
C GLU A 159 -10.18 9.67 -1.07
N ASN A 160 -9.53 10.79 -1.41
CA ASN A 160 -10.17 12.10 -1.39
C ASN A 160 -11.35 12.18 -2.38
N SER A 161 -11.21 11.60 -3.58
CA SER A 161 -12.30 11.59 -4.58
C SER A 161 -13.52 10.78 -4.11
N LEU A 162 -13.31 9.67 -3.41
CA LEU A 162 -14.37 8.85 -2.82
C LEU A 162 -15.02 9.57 -1.63
N ARG A 163 -14.19 10.14 -0.75
CA ARG A 163 -14.63 10.91 0.42
C ARG A 163 -15.47 12.13 0.03
N GLN A 164 -15.13 12.82 -1.05
CA GLN A 164 -15.88 13.99 -1.54
C GLN A 164 -17.30 13.65 -1.99
N LYS A 165 -17.58 12.40 -2.37
CA LYS A 165 -18.92 11.95 -2.79
C LYS A 165 -19.85 11.66 -1.60
N GLN A 166 -19.34 11.66 -0.37
CA GLN A 166 -20.12 11.36 0.82
C GLN A 166 -20.94 12.57 1.27
N GLN A 167 -22.19 12.34 1.67
CA GLN A 167 -23.07 13.38 2.23
C GLN A 167 -22.49 13.94 3.54
N VAL A 168 -22.15 13.04 4.47
CA VAL A 168 -21.34 13.34 5.65
C VAL A 168 -20.03 12.60 5.47
N LYS A 169 -18.92 13.34 5.48
CA LYS A 169 -17.62 12.79 5.17
C LYS A 169 -17.08 12.06 6.39
N ALA A 170 -16.63 10.83 6.16
CA ALA A 170 -16.00 10.03 7.19
C ALA A 170 -14.78 10.77 7.80
N PRO A 171 -14.51 10.57 9.11
CA PRO A 171 -13.28 11.00 9.76
C PRO A 171 -12.04 10.48 9.02
N ALA A 172 -10.98 11.29 9.00
CA ALA A 172 -9.73 10.98 8.33
C ALA A 172 -8.62 10.69 9.35
N TYR A 173 -7.55 10.01 8.92
CA TYR A 173 -6.40 9.69 9.78
C TYR A 173 -6.83 8.98 11.08
N VAL A 174 -7.75 8.02 10.95
CA VAL A 174 -8.13 7.17 12.07
C VAL A 174 -6.96 6.24 12.38
N THR A 175 -6.50 6.27 13.62
CA THR A 175 -5.43 5.40 14.13
C THR A 175 -5.89 4.78 15.44
N ALA A 176 -5.73 3.47 15.57
CA ALA A 176 -5.90 2.75 16.83
C ALA A 176 -4.53 2.28 17.32
N LYS A 177 -4.21 2.56 18.58
CA LYS A 177 -2.96 2.16 19.22
C LYS A 177 -3.24 1.29 20.44
N GLY A 178 -2.53 0.18 20.53
CA GLY A 178 -2.57 -0.69 21.70
C GLY A 178 -2.03 0.02 22.93
N THR A 179 -2.69 -0.21 24.07
CA THR A 179 -2.26 0.21 25.40
C THR A 179 -2.38 -0.98 26.34
N LYS A 180 -1.70 -0.94 27.49
CA LYS A 180 -1.84 -1.98 28.53
C LYS A 180 -3.26 -2.19 29.05
N SER A 181 -4.16 -1.25 28.80
CA SER A 181 -5.55 -1.29 29.31
C SER A 181 -6.58 -1.26 28.19
N GLY A 182 -6.21 -1.67 26.97
CA GLY A 182 -7.08 -1.68 25.79
C GLY A 182 -6.49 -0.88 24.63
N ALA A 183 -7.25 0.01 24.01
CA ALA A 183 -6.84 0.77 22.82
C ALA A 183 -7.13 2.28 22.93
N LEU A 184 -6.23 3.10 22.38
CA LEU A 184 -6.42 4.53 22.13
C LEU A 184 -6.72 4.77 20.64
N ILE A 185 -7.93 5.20 20.35
CA ILE A 185 -8.39 5.55 19.00
C ILE A 185 -8.27 7.07 18.85
N GLN A 186 -7.66 7.54 17.77
CA GLN A 186 -7.51 8.96 17.43
C GLN A 186 -7.94 9.21 15.99
N TRP A 187 -8.50 10.38 15.71
CA TRP A 187 -8.93 10.76 14.36
C TRP A 187 -8.83 12.27 14.12
N ARG A 188 -8.95 12.67 12.85
CA ARG A 188 -9.07 14.07 12.44
C ARG A 188 -10.42 14.33 11.79
N ASN A 189 -11.10 15.36 12.29
CA ASN A 189 -12.24 15.92 11.59
C ASN A 189 -11.76 16.83 10.44
N ARG A 190 -12.33 16.63 9.24
CA ARG A 190 -12.07 17.45 8.05
C ARG A 190 -13.38 17.95 7.41
N GLN A 191 -14.37 18.24 8.25
CA GLN A 191 -15.69 18.76 7.88
C GLN A 191 -16.27 19.63 9.01
N ASP A 192 -16.86 20.76 8.66
CA ASP A 192 -17.29 21.77 9.64
C ASP A 192 -18.66 21.48 10.27
N ASN A 193 -19.59 20.86 9.54
CA ASN A 193 -20.96 20.56 10.03
C ASN A 193 -21.07 19.21 10.76
N VAL A 194 -20.03 18.80 11.47
CA VAL A 194 -20.06 17.58 12.31
C VAL A 194 -20.46 17.96 13.73
N ILE A 195 -21.50 17.32 14.26
CA ILE A 195 -22.01 17.57 15.61
C ILE A 195 -21.54 16.52 16.63
N ALA A 196 -21.24 15.30 16.16
CA ALA A 196 -20.78 14.22 17.02
C ALA A 196 -20.05 13.11 16.23
N PHE A 197 -19.49 12.14 16.96
CA PHE A 197 -18.85 10.94 16.42
C PHE A 197 -19.33 9.68 17.13
N ASN A 198 -19.29 8.55 16.42
CA ASN A 198 -19.36 7.22 17.02
C ASN A 198 -18.09 6.44 16.70
N VAL A 199 -17.70 5.57 17.63
CA VAL A 199 -16.58 4.65 17.51
C VAL A 199 -17.13 3.24 17.46
N TYR A 200 -16.58 2.44 16.56
CA TYR A 200 -16.97 1.06 16.35
C TYR A 200 -15.75 0.16 16.49
N ARG A 201 -15.97 -1.00 17.11
CA ARG A 201 -15.02 -2.11 17.23
C ARG A 201 -15.62 -3.31 16.51
N ASP A 202 -14.93 -3.83 15.51
CA ASP A 202 -15.38 -4.94 14.65
C ASP A 202 -16.78 -4.73 14.06
N GLY A 203 -17.10 -3.47 13.75
CA GLY A 203 -18.41 -3.07 13.21
C GLY A 203 -19.49 -2.83 14.26
N GLU A 204 -19.25 -3.11 15.54
CA GLU A 204 -20.18 -2.83 16.63
C GLU A 204 -19.86 -1.50 17.32
N LYS A 205 -20.89 -0.70 17.60
CA LYS A 205 -20.73 0.61 18.25
C LYS A 205 -20.32 0.42 19.72
N VAL A 206 -19.27 1.10 20.17
CA VAL A 206 -18.72 0.97 21.54
C VAL A 206 -19.02 2.14 22.47
N ASN A 207 -19.30 3.34 21.94
CA ASN A 207 -19.69 4.49 22.76
C ASN A 207 -21.22 4.53 22.94
N GLU A 208 -21.72 4.57 24.18
CA GLU A 208 -23.17 4.61 24.45
C GLU A 208 -23.82 5.92 23.93
N VAL A 209 -23.15 7.04 24.17
CA VAL A 209 -23.59 8.38 23.76
C VAL A 209 -22.67 8.91 22.66
N PRO A 210 -23.19 9.55 21.60
CA PRO A 210 -22.35 10.19 20.59
C PRO A 210 -21.33 11.16 21.20
N LEU A 211 -20.09 11.04 20.79
CA LEU A 211 -18.97 11.87 21.27
C LEU A 211 -19.08 13.26 20.66
N GLY A 212 -18.95 14.34 21.42
CA GLY A 212 -19.16 15.71 20.92
C GLY A 212 -18.23 16.10 19.77
N ALA A 213 -18.62 17.12 18.99
CA ALA A 213 -17.94 17.63 17.79
C ALA A 213 -16.45 17.97 17.97
N ASP A 214 -15.99 18.28 19.17
CA ASP A 214 -14.59 18.61 19.47
C ASP A 214 -13.75 17.39 19.89
N THR A 215 -14.37 16.23 20.07
CA THR A 215 -13.68 15.00 20.46
C THR A 215 -12.77 14.52 19.32
N ARG A 216 -11.53 14.17 19.64
CA ARG A 216 -10.52 13.67 18.68
C ARG A 216 -9.94 12.32 19.06
N SER A 217 -10.34 11.77 20.20
CA SER A 217 -9.87 10.49 20.71
C SER A 217 -10.91 9.77 21.54
N TYR A 218 -10.80 8.45 21.60
CA TYR A 218 -11.62 7.56 22.43
C TYR A 218 -10.73 6.45 22.99
N THR A 219 -11.01 6.01 24.22
CA THR A 219 -10.31 4.89 24.83
C THR A 219 -11.28 3.74 24.99
N ASP A 220 -10.96 2.62 24.34
CA ASP A 220 -11.63 1.35 24.58
C ASP A 220 -10.81 0.52 25.56
N ARG A 221 -11.46 -0.21 26.46
CA ARG A 221 -10.81 -1.04 27.48
C ARG A 221 -10.85 -2.54 27.17
N ALA A 222 -11.36 -2.91 26.01
CA ALA A 222 -11.35 -4.31 25.59
C ALA A 222 -9.92 -4.81 25.31
N ASP A 223 -9.69 -6.05 25.71
CA ASP A 223 -8.48 -6.82 25.46
C ASP A 223 -8.73 -7.76 24.27
N GLY A 224 -7.80 -7.77 23.31
CA GLY A 224 -7.96 -8.53 22.07
C GLY A 224 -7.41 -7.85 20.82
N VAL A 225 -7.56 -8.53 19.69
CA VAL A 225 -7.21 -8.02 18.36
C VAL A 225 -8.47 -7.46 17.73
N PHE A 226 -8.46 -6.18 17.41
CA PHE A 226 -9.66 -5.46 16.97
C PHE A 226 -9.42 -4.60 15.76
N GLU A 227 -10.50 -4.36 15.01
CA GLU A 227 -10.57 -3.37 13.96
C GLU A 227 -11.45 -2.19 14.39
N TYR A 228 -10.88 -0.98 14.41
CA TYR A 228 -11.59 0.23 14.81
C TYR A 228 -11.94 1.11 13.62
N THR A 229 -13.17 1.62 13.64
CA THR A 229 -13.65 2.65 12.71
C THR A 229 -14.37 3.76 13.45
N VAL A 230 -14.40 4.95 12.85
CA VAL A 230 -15.10 6.12 13.40
C VAL A 230 -16.06 6.65 12.34
N THR A 231 -17.26 7.02 12.74
CA THR A 231 -18.23 7.75 11.91
C THR A 231 -18.39 9.18 12.43
N ALA A 232 -18.78 10.08 11.54
CA ALA A 232 -19.18 11.44 11.88
C ALA A 232 -20.70 11.58 11.75
N ILE A 233 -21.32 12.31 12.67
CA ILE A 233 -22.74 12.66 12.63
C ILE A 233 -22.86 14.11 12.20
N GLY A 234 -23.59 14.36 11.11
CA GLY A 234 -23.86 15.69 10.58
C GLY A 234 -25.00 16.40 11.29
N ASP A 235 -25.16 17.68 10.98
CA ASP A 235 -26.25 18.57 11.42
C ASP A 235 -27.67 18.02 11.17
N ALA A 236 -27.87 17.25 10.09
CA ALA A 236 -29.13 16.56 9.80
C ALA A 236 -29.33 15.23 10.54
N ALA A 237 -28.51 14.95 11.57
CA ALA A 237 -28.40 13.65 12.25
C ALA A 237 -28.05 12.48 11.30
N ALA A 238 -27.59 12.78 10.08
CA ALA A 238 -27.10 11.80 9.13
C ALA A 238 -25.71 11.32 9.57
N GLU A 239 -25.49 10.01 9.57
CA GLU A 239 -24.21 9.41 9.90
C GLU A 239 -23.38 9.15 8.63
N SER A 240 -22.09 9.43 8.69
CA SER A 240 -21.16 9.11 7.60
C SER A 240 -21.00 7.60 7.43
N PRO A 241 -20.48 7.14 6.29
CA PRO A 241 -19.84 5.83 6.24
C PRO A 241 -18.75 5.70 7.32
N HIS A 242 -18.42 4.46 7.68
CA HIS A 242 -17.28 4.17 8.55
C HIS A 242 -15.99 4.72 7.94
N SER A 243 -15.07 5.22 8.76
CA SER A 243 -13.72 5.56 8.31
C SER A 243 -13.01 4.34 7.72
N VAL A 244 -11.89 4.60 7.05
CA VAL A 244 -10.89 3.53 6.80
C VAL A 244 -10.53 2.91 8.14
N ALA A 245 -10.56 1.57 8.18
CA ALA A 245 -10.32 0.80 9.38
C ALA A 245 -8.86 0.90 9.86
N SER A 246 -8.67 0.85 11.18
CA SER A 246 -7.36 0.72 11.81
C SER A 246 -7.35 -0.50 12.72
N LYS A 247 -6.47 -1.46 12.42
CA LYS A 247 -6.25 -2.64 13.26
C LYS A 247 -5.40 -2.31 14.48
N CYS A 248 -5.66 -3.01 15.57
CA CYS A 248 -5.01 -2.78 16.85
C CYS A 248 -4.95 -4.08 17.67
N LEU A 249 -3.76 -4.39 18.19
CA LEU A 249 -3.57 -5.33 19.30
C LEU A 249 -3.78 -4.54 20.60
N ALA A 250 -4.83 -4.82 21.35
CA ALA A 250 -5.25 -4.06 22.52
C ALA A 250 -5.07 -4.89 23.80
N GLY A 251 -4.62 -4.27 24.89
CA GLY A 251 -4.43 -4.96 26.17
C GLY A 251 -3.23 -5.90 26.17
N ASP A 252 -3.47 -7.14 26.59
CA ASP A 252 -2.51 -8.25 26.67
C ASP A 252 -2.42 -9.04 25.35
N ALA A 253 -3.23 -8.71 24.35
CA ALA A 253 -3.20 -9.34 23.02
C ALA A 253 -1.98 -8.93 22.16
N ASP A 254 -1.15 -8.00 22.63
CA ASP A 254 0.09 -7.62 21.94
C ASP A 254 1.22 -8.62 22.25
N ASP A 255 1.46 -9.54 21.32
CA ASP A 255 2.58 -10.47 21.32
C ASP A 255 3.65 -10.13 20.26
N GLU A 256 3.51 -8.99 19.57
CA GLU A 256 4.43 -8.58 18.50
C GLU A 256 5.73 -7.99 19.09
N ALA A 257 6.87 -8.54 18.65
CA ALA A 257 8.18 -8.00 19.03
C ALA A 257 8.39 -6.59 18.43
N PRO A 258 8.96 -5.63 19.18
CA PRO A 258 9.30 -4.32 18.64
C PRO A 258 10.24 -4.44 17.44
N LEU A 259 10.02 -3.63 16.40
CA LEU A 259 10.97 -3.55 15.29
C LEU A 259 12.20 -2.75 15.73
N VAL A 260 13.37 -3.39 15.68
CA VAL A 260 14.66 -2.77 16.03
C VAL A 260 15.44 -2.51 14.75
N VAL A 261 15.72 -1.25 14.46
CA VAL A 261 16.56 -0.81 13.33
C VAL A 261 17.93 -0.43 13.85
N VAL A 262 18.98 -1.10 13.36
CA VAL A 262 20.35 -0.73 13.70
C VAL A 262 20.72 0.52 12.91
N ILE A 263 21.20 1.55 13.62
CA ILE A 263 21.57 2.84 13.03
C ILE A 263 23.08 3.10 13.07
N SER A 264 23.86 2.21 13.69
CA SER A 264 25.31 2.23 13.57
C SER A 264 25.76 1.96 12.14
N GLU A 265 26.82 2.64 11.71
CA GLU A 265 27.49 2.31 10.46
C GLU A 265 28.03 0.87 10.49
N PRO A 266 28.14 0.17 9.34
CA PRO A 266 28.74 -1.15 9.30
C PRO A 266 30.21 -1.07 9.70
N VAL A 267 30.56 -1.53 10.91
CA VAL A 267 31.95 -1.58 11.38
C VAL A 267 32.45 -3.03 11.36
N SER A 268 33.49 -3.31 10.59
CA SER A 268 34.23 -4.57 10.70
C SER A 268 35.20 -4.48 11.87
N VAL A 269 35.04 -5.33 12.89
CA VAL A 269 35.99 -5.45 14.01
C VAL A 269 36.55 -6.87 14.12
N ARG A 270 37.67 -7.02 14.83
CA ARG A 270 38.22 -8.36 15.13
C ARG A 270 37.30 -9.11 16.09
N ALA A 271 37.21 -10.43 15.94
CA ALA A 271 36.50 -11.28 16.89
C ALA A 271 37.06 -11.07 18.31
N GLY A 272 36.17 -10.79 19.27
CA GLY A 272 36.52 -10.49 20.67
C GLY A 272 36.73 -9.00 20.98
N GLN A 273 36.71 -8.11 19.98
CA GLN A 273 36.76 -6.66 20.19
C GLN A 273 35.36 -6.11 20.49
N SER A 274 35.24 -5.22 21.49
CA SER A 274 33.97 -4.55 21.80
C SER A 274 33.53 -3.63 20.65
N VAL A 275 32.22 -3.63 20.38
CA VAL A 275 31.56 -2.74 19.41
C VAL A 275 30.42 -2.02 20.11
N GLU A 276 30.30 -0.72 19.87
CA GLU A 276 29.14 0.05 20.28
C GLU A 276 28.10 0.03 19.15
N ILE A 277 26.91 -0.46 19.46
CA ILE A 277 25.79 -0.56 18.51
C ILE A 277 24.68 0.34 19.01
N THR A 278 24.30 1.30 18.18
CA THR A 278 23.13 2.14 18.38
C THR A 278 22.00 1.60 17.53
N ALA A 279 20.84 1.39 18.15
CA ALA A 279 19.63 0.96 17.47
C ALA A 279 18.47 1.90 17.82
N ARG A 280 17.51 2.01 16.91
CA ARG A 280 16.22 2.66 17.14
C ARG A 280 15.13 1.61 17.19
N ILE A 281 14.24 1.77 18.16
CA ILE A 281 13.01 1.00 18.22
C ILE A 281 11.97 1.75 17.39
N LEU A 282 11.51 1.13 16.32
CA LEU A 282 10.34 1.56 15.56
C LEU A 282 9.13 0.85 16.13
N ASP A 283 8.45 1.52 17.05
CA ASP A 283 7.29 0.98 17.73
C ASP A 283 6.10 1.92 17.53
N GLY A 284 4.99 1.37 17.01
CA GLY A 284 3.74 2.08 16.82
C GLY A 284 2.91 2.20 18.10
N ARG A 285 3.30 1.48 19.16
CA ARG A 285 2.64 1.42 20.47
C ARG A 285 2.85 2.73 21.25
N SER A 286 1.95 3.00 22.20
CA SER A 286 1.98 4.19 23.08
C SER A 286 2.35 3.84 24.51
#